data_AF-A0A965QSP7-F1
#
_entry.id   AF-A0A965QSP7-F1
#
_cell.length_a   1.000
_cell.length_b   1.000
_cell.length_c   1.000
_cell.angle_alpha   90.00
_cell.angle_beta   90.00
_cell.angle_gamma   90.00
#
_symmetry.space_group_name_H-M   'P 1'
#
loop_
_entity.id
_entity.type
_entity.pdbx_description
1 polymer ?
#
loop_
_entity_poly.entity_id
_entity_poly.type
_entity_poly.pdbx_seq_one_letter_code
_entity_poly.pdbx_strand_id
1 'polypeptide(L)'
;MFQRFGAYLRTAFTTRWNLLFVGGGVAAGVISGFSGIVLPLVVAAEVYYLASMVSNDRFRAAVEAQEAKSRRLAEVSGSRQAYERIRSRLPPELLTRFDRLRQHCQTLLELAGSMRGPDEKGPDGASLESLDRLLWGYLRMIWGAATLSEFLGHTDDGSIRARIADLEKKLAQMPQHAGGEASQLRAALEDHLRTSRERLKNIADTKGKLDLVAAEIERLESKIAALAEGSVAKR
;
A
#
# COMPACT_ATOMS: atom_id res chain seq x y z
N MET A 1 -3.30 10.25 21.31
CA MET A 1 -2.48 10.27 22.54
C MET A 1 -2.84 9.09 23.46
N PHE A 2 -4.11 8.89 23.81
CA PHE A 2 -4.58 7.76 24.65
C PHE A 2 -4.23 6.35 24.14
N GLN A 3 -4.24 6.09 22.82
CA GLN A 3 -3.82 4.78 22.29
C GLN A 3 -2.34 4.46 22.51
N ARG A 4 -1.46 5.48 22.52
CA ARG A 4 -0.02 5.31 22.78
C ARG A 4 0.23 5.01 24.26
N PHE A 5 -0.47 5.72 25.14
CA PHE A 5 -0.45 5.46 26.59
C PHE A 5 -0.89 4.02 26.93
N GLY A 6 -1.93 3.49 26.27
CA GLY A 6 -2.36 2.10 26.45
C GLY A 6 -1.31 1.07 26.00
N ALA A 7 -0.59 1.33 24.90
CA ALA A 7 0.49 0.46 24.42
C ALA A 7 1.69 0.45 25.38
N TYR A 8 2.05 1.62 25.94
CA TYR A 8 3.10 1.73 26.96
C TYR A 8 2.71 0.99 28.26
N LEU A 9 1.48 1.17 28.75
CA LEU A 9 0.98 0.48 29.94
C LEU A 9 1.00 -1.05 29.76
N ARG A 10 0.50 -1.54 28.62
CA ARG A 10 0.45 -2.97 28.32
C ARG A 10 1.85 -3.59 28.27
N THR A 11 2.81 -2.90 27.64
CA THR A 11 4.20 -3.36 27.52
C THR A 11 4.90 -3.36 28.88
N ALA A 12 4.65 -2.35 29.72
CA ALA A 12 5.17 -2.28 31.08
C ALA A 12 4.60 -3.42 31.96
N PHE A 13 3.29 -3.69 31.88
CA PHE A 13 2.66 -4.80 32.61
C PHE A 13 3.12 -6.19 32.16
N THR A 14 3.40 -6.41 30.87
CA THR A 14 3.83 -7.73 30.35
C THR A 14 5.32 -7.99 30.51
N THR A 15 6.08 -7.06 31.09
CA THR A 15 7.49 -7.26 31.39
C THR A 15 7.63 -8.28 32.53
N ARG A 16 8.45 -9.33 32.33
CA ARG A 16 8.52 -10.53 33.20
C ARG A 16 8.59 -10.23 34.71
N TRP A 17 9.27 -9.16 35.08
CA TRP A 17 9.51 -8.79 36.48
C TRP A 17 8.28 -8.20 37.16
N ASN A 18 7.42 -7.52 36.41
CA ASN A 18 6.18 -6.95 36.91
C ASN A 18 5.16 -8.07 37.21
N LEU A 19 5.01 -9.02 36.29
CA LEU A 19 4.16 -10.21 36.51
C LEU A 19 4.57 -11.02 37.74
N LEU A 20 5.87 -11.10 38.05
CA LEU A 20 6.37 -11.77 39.26
C LEU A 20 6.04 -10.99 40.54
N PHE A 21 6.13 -9.66 40.53
CA PHE A 21 5.77 -8.82 41.69
C PHE A 21 4.25 -8.84 41.95
N VAL A 22 3.44 -8.69 40.91
CA VAL A 22 1.98 -8.75 41.02
C VAL A 22 1.52 -10.15 41.42
N GLY A 23 2.04 -11.19 40.75
CA GLY A 23 1.72 -12.58 41.08
C GLY A 23 2.14 -12.97 42.50
N GLY A 24 3.33 -12.54 42.93
CA GLY A 24 3.83 -12.75 44.29
C GLY A 24 3.02 -12.00 45.35
N GLY A 25 2.63 -10.74 45.08
CA GLY A 25 1.80 -9.94 45.97
C GLY A 25 0.38 -10.48 46.14
N VAL A 26 -0.22 -10.97 45.05
CA VAL A 26 -1.52 -11.64 45.09
C VAL A 26 -1.43 -12.96 45.85
N ALA A 27 -0.42 -13.79 45.58
CA ALA A 27 -0.21 -15.05 46.30
C ALA A 27 0.01 -14.82 47.81
N ALA A 28 0.84 -13.84 48.18
CA ALA A 28 1.07 -13.47 49.57
C ALA A 28 -0.21 -12.96 50.26
N GLY A 29 -1.04 -12.16 49.57
CA GLY A 29 -2.31 -11.67 50.10
C GLY A 29 -3.35 -12.77 50.34
N VAL A 30 -3.38 -13.80 49.48
CA VAL A 30 -4.25 -14.98 49.64
C VAL A 30 -3.75 -15.87 50.78
N ILE A 31 -2.43 -16.12 50.86
CA ILE A 31 -1.83 -16.97 51.91
C ILE A 31 -1.91 -16.31 53.30
N SER A 32 -1.79 -14.98 53.36
CA SER A 32 -1.78 -14.22 54.62
C SER A 32 -3.16 -14.00 55.25
N GLY A 33 -4.27 -14.30 54.56
CA GLY A 33 -5.64 -14.13 55.08
C GLY A 33 -6.15 -12.67 55.16
N PHE A 34 -5.29 -11.67 54.91
CA PHE A 34 -5.63 -10.24 54.90
C PHE A 34 -5.80 -9.69 53.47
N SER A 35 -6.47 -10.45 52.61
CA SER A 35 -6.68 -10.11 51.19
C SER A 35 -7.33 -8.73 51.01
N GLY A 36 -8.22 -8.32 51.92
CA GLY A 36 -8.92 -7.03 51.88
C GLY A 36 -8.02 -5.79 52.05
N ILE A 37 -6.80 -5.93 52.55
CA ILE A 37 -5.84 -4.82 52.78
C ILE A 37 -4.61 -4.95 51.87
N VAL A 38 -4.11 -6.19 51.73
CA VAL A 38 -2.90 -6.46 50.93
C VAL A 38 -3.16 -6.27 49.45
N LEU A 39 -4.31 -6.69 48.91
CA LEU A 39 -4.60 -6.55 47.48
C LEU A 39 -4.71 -5.07 47.05
N PRO A 40 -5.44 -4.18 47.75
CA PRO A 40 -5.45 -2.76 47.41
C PRO A 40 -4.07 -2.10 47.47
N LEU A 41 -3.22 -2.49 48.43
CA LEU A 41 -1.85 -1.97 48.55
C LEU A 41 -0.94 -2.42 47.41
N VAL A 42 -1.02 -3.69 47.01
CA VAL A 42 -0.28 -4.22 45.86
C VAL A 42 -0.72 -3.51 44.57
N VAL A 43 -2.02 -3.32 44.38
CA VAL A 43 -2.55 -2.56 43.24
C VAL A 43 -2.07 -1.11 43.26
N ALA A 44 -2.10 -0.43 44.41
CA ALA A 44 -1.61 0.94 44.54
C ALA A 44 -0.11 1.07 44.25
N ALA A 45 0.70 0.12 44.75
CA ALA A 45 2.13 0.06 44.49
C ALA A 45 2.44 -0.17 43.01
N GLU A 46 1.66 -1.05 42.36
CA GLU A 46 1.78 -1.33 40.93
C GLU A 46 1.42 -0.11 40.08
N VAL A 47 0.33 0.57 40.42
CA VAL A 47 -0.08 1.84 39.76
C VAL A 47 1.01 2.90 39.92
N TYR A 48 1.59 3.05 41.11
CA TYR A 48 2.67 4.00 41.36
C TYR A 48 3.94 3.65 40.56
N TYR A 49 4.33 2.38 40.56
CA TYR A 49 5.49 1.89 39.81
C TYR A 49 5.34 2.15 38.31
N LEU A 50 4.17 1.82 37.74
CA LEU A 50 3.88 2.05 36.32
C LEU A 50 3.82 3.54 35.98
N ALA A 51 3.23 4.38 36.84
CA ALA A 51 3.22 5.82 36.65
C ALA A 51 4.65 6.40 36.61
N SER A 52 5.54 5.91 37.48
CA SER A 52 6.96 6.27 37.52
C SER A 52 7.75 5.75 36.30
N MET A 53 7.42 4.57 35.80
CA MET A 53 8.09 3.99 34.64
C MET A 53 7.69 4.67 33.33
N VAL A 54 6.43 5.06 33.18
CA VAL A 54 5.91 5.78 32.00
C VAL A 54 6.46 7.21 31.91
N SER A 55 6.80 7.83 33.04
CA SER A 55 7.41 9.17 33.04
C SER A 55 8.89 9.17 32.63
N ASN A 56 9.58 8.03 32.67
CA ASN A 56 10.99 7.91 32.30
C ASN A 56 11.22 7.99 30.77
N ASP A 57 11.99 8.99 30.32
CA ASP A 57 12.31 9.21 28.90
C ASP A 57 13.04 8.03 28.24
N ARG A 58 13.89 7.31 28.99
CA ARG A 58 14.66 6.18 28.45
C ARG A 58 13.77 5.00 28.09
N PHE A 59 12.71 4.77 28.88
CA PHE A 59 11.76 3.69 28.61
C PHE A 59 10.91 4.02 27.38
N ARG A 60 10.41 5.26 27.30
CA ARG A 60 9.67 5.74 26.11
C ARG A 60 10.52 5.63 24.84
N ALA A 61 11.76 6.09 24.87
CA ALA A 61 12.68 6.01 23.73
C ALA A 61 12.96 4.56 23.30
N ALA A 62 13.12 3.63 24.25
CA ALA A 62 13.35 2.21 23.92
C ALA A 62 12.13 1.54 23.28
N VAL A 63 10.92 1.82 23.78
CA VAL A 63 9.68 1.29 23.19
C VAL A 63 9.43 1.89 21.81
N GLU A 64 9.66 3.20 21.63
CA GLU A 64 9.54 3.86 20.33
C GLU A 64 10.55 3.31 19.31
N ALA A 65 11.80 3.04 19.73
CA ALA A 65 12.80 2.41 18.88
C ALA A 65 12.39 0.99 18.47
N GLN A 66 11.82 0.21 19.39
CA GLN A 66 11.34 -1.14 19.12
C GLN A 66 10.12 -1.15 18.20
N GLU A 67 9.16 -0.23 18.39
CA GLU A 67 8.04 -0.04 17.49
C GLU A 67 8.48 0.43 16.10
N ALA A 68 9.45 1.34 16.01
CA ALA A 68 10.00 1.79 14.73
C ALA A 68 10.68 0.63 14.00
N LYS A 69 11.42 -0.23 14.71
CA LYS A 69 12.05 -1.43 14.16
C LYS A 69 11.01 -2.44 13.65
N SER A 70 9.96 -2.72 14.42
CA SER A 70 8.91 -3.65 14.02
C SER A 70 8.12 -3.13 12.81
N ARG A 71 7.82 -1.82 12.76
CA ARG A 71 7.21 -1.18 11.59
C ARG A 71 8.07 -1.31 10.33
N ARG A 72 9.39 -1.05 10.43
CA ARG A 72 10.32 -1.22 9.29
C ARG A 72 10.35 -2.67 8.79
N LEU A 73 10.38 -3.64 9.68
CA LEU A 73 10.35 -5.07 9.29
C LEU A 73 9.02 -5.46 8.64
N ALA A 74 7.89 -4.97 9.18
CA ALA A 74 6.56 -5.16 8.60
C ALA A 74 6.43 -4.53 7.21
N GLU A 75 7.03 -3.35 6.99
CA GLU A 75 7.05 -2.67 5.70
C GLU A 75 7.85 -3.43 4.65
N VAL A 76 9.05 -3.92 5.01
CA VAL A 76 9.90 -4.72 4.11
C VAL A 76 9.22 -6.03 3.72
N SER A 77 8.64 -6.73 4.70
CA SER A 77 7.92 -7.99 4.45
C SER A 77 6.63 -7.77 3.64
N GLY A 78 5.87 -6.71 3.94
CA GLY A 78 4.69 -6.32 3.16
C GLY A 78 5.03 -5.95 1.71
N SER A 79 6.13 -5.22 1.50
CA SER A 79 6.64 -4.88 0.16
C SER A 79 7.02 -6.13 -0.63
N ARG A 80 7.73 -7.09 -0.02
CA ARG A 80 8.09 -8.36 -0.65
C ARG A 80 6.85 -9.20 -1.01
N GLN A 81 5.86 -9.27 -0.13
CA GLN A 81 4.61 -9.97 -0.42
C GLN A 81 3.82 -9.30 -1.55
N ALA A 82 3.79 -7.97 -1.58
CA ALA A 82 3.15 -7.23 -2.68
C ALA A 82 3.86 -7.50 -4.01
N TYR A 83 5.20 -7.54 -4.01
CA TYR A 83 6.01 -7.88 -5.17
C TYR A 83 5.65 -9.27 -5.73
N GLU A 84 5.69 -10.31 -4.89
CA GLU A 84 5.36 -11.67 -5.32
C GLU A 84 3.90 -11.82 -5.80
N ARG A 85 2.98 -11.08 -5.17
CA ARG A 85 1.57 -11.08 -5.57
C ARG A 85 1.37 -10.44 -6.94
N ILE A 86 2.03 -9.31 -7.22
CA ILE A 86 1.96 -8.67 -8.53
C ILE A 86 2.60 -9.60 -9.57
N ARG A 87 3.77 -10.17 -9.27
CA ARG A 87 4.49 -11.04 -10.18
C ARG A 87 3.70 -12.29 -10.57
N SER A 88 2.98 -12.90 -9.63
CA SER A 88 2.17 -14.10 -9.88
C SER A 88 0.89 -13.84 -10.70
N ARG A 89 0.42 -12.60 -10.78
CA ARG A 89 -0.80 -12.21 -11.50
C ARG A 89 -0.55 -11.48 -12.81
N LEU A 90 0.69 -11.06 -13.06
CA LEU A 90 1.01 -10.26 -14.22
C LEU A 90 1.09 -11.16 -15.49
N PRO A 91 0.60 -10.69 -16.65
CA PRO A 91 0.75 -11.41 -17.91
C PRO A 91 2.22 -11.75 -18.25
N PRO A 92 2.49 -12.89 -18.89
CA PRO A 92 3.84 -13.39 -19.13
C PRO A 92 4.70 -12.46 -19.98
N GLU A 93 4.10 -11.75 -20.94
CA GLU A 93 4.80 -10.79 -21.81
C GLU A 93 5.34 -9.59 -21.01
N LEU A 94 4.51 -9.04 -20.12
CA LEU A 94 4.86 -7.90 -19.26
C LEU A 94 5.91 -8.29 -18.22
N LEU A 95 5.80 -9.51 -17.67
CA LEU A 95 6.83 -10.07 -16.79
C LEU A 95 8.18 -10.17 -17.49
N THR A 96 8.17 -10.69 -18.73
CA THR A 96 9.40 -10.85 -19.51
C THR A 96 10.04 -9.49 -19.82
N ARG A 97 9.24 -8.48 -20.16
CA ARG A 97 9.73 -7.10 -20.37
C ARG A 97 10.37 -6.53 -19.10
N PHE A 98 9.70 -6.71 -17.95
CA PHE A 98 10.22 -6.27 -16.65
C PHE A 98 11.54 -6.99 -16.28
N ASP A 99 11.59 -8.31 -16.41
CA ASP A 99 12.77 -9.11 -16.07
C ASP A 99 13.96 -8.75 -16.97
N ARG A 100 13.72 -8.46 -18.26
CA ARG A 100 14.75 -7.96 -19.18
C ARG A 100 15.34 -6.62 -18.74
N LEU A 101 14.50 -5.66 -18.36
CA LEU A 101 14.95 -4.34 -17.89
C LEU A 101 15.77 -4.47 -16.61
N ARG A 102 15.27 -5.27 -15.66
CA ARG A 102 15.97 -5.54 -14.39
C ARG A 102 17.34 -6.17 -14.64
N GLN A 103 17.40 -7.20 -15.48
CA GLN A 103 18.64 -7.89 -15.81
C GLN A 103 19.64 -6.94 -16.46
N HIS A 104 19.20 -6.10 -17.40
CA HIS A 104 20.06 -5.10 -18.03
C HIS A 104 20.67 -4.14 -17.01
N CYS A 105 19.88 -3.64 -16.05
CA CYS A 105 20.38 -2.77 -14.99
C CYS A 105 21.40 -3.48 -14.08
N GLN A 106 21.15 -4.75 -13.75
CA GLN A 106 22.07 -5.56 -12.94
C GLN A 106 23.41 -5.77 -13.67
N THR A 107 23.39 -6.10 -14.96
CA THR A 107 24.60 -6.26 -15.76
C THR A 107 25.41 -4.97 -15.82
N LEU A 108 24.78 -3.81 -15.98
CA LEU A 108 25.48 -2.51 -15.98
C LEU A 108 26.13 -2.21 -14.63
N LEU A 109 25.45 -2.51 -13.52
CA LEU A 109 25.98 -2.33 -12.16
C LEU A 109 27.15 -3.28 -11.86
N GLU A 110 27.06 -4.54 -12.28
CA GLU A 110 28.15 -5.51 -12.17
C GLU A 110 29.37 -5.05 -12.96
N LEU A 111 29.15 -4.54 -14.19
CA LEU A 111 30.21 -4.01 -15.03
C LEU A 111 30.89 -2.80 -14.37
N ALA A 112 30.10 -1.85 -13.84
CA ALA A 112 30.60 -0.70 -13.09
C ALA A 112 31.43 -1.13 -11.86
N GLY A 113 31.00 -2.16 -11.14
CA GLY A 113 31.73 -2.73 -10.02
C GLY A 113 33.04 -3.41 -10.43
N SER A 114 33.05 -4.15 -11.54
CA SER A 114 34.22 -4.90 -12.03
C SER A 114 35.32 -4.03 -12.64
N MET A 115 34.98 -2.87 -13.21
CA MET A 115 35.95 -1.92 -13.79
C MET A 115 36.61 -1.03 -12.73
N ARG A 116 36.19 -1.13 -11.47
CA ARG A 116 36.70 -0.34 -10.35
C ARG A 116 37.94 -0.98 -9.72
N GLY A 117 38.96 -0.17 -9.43
CA GLY A 117 40.19 -0.63 -8.78
C GLY A 117 39.98 -0.98 -7.29
N PRO A 118 40.90 -1.75 -6.66
CA PRO A 118 40.77 -2.22 -5.28
C PRO A 118 40.69 -1.12 -4.21
N ASP A 119 41.05 0.13 -4.55
CA ASP A 119 41.00 1.31 -3.64
C ASP A 119 39.77 2.22 -3.88
N GLU A 120 38.96 1.99 -4.90
CA GLU A 120 37.76 2.79 -5.14
C GLU A 120 36.55 2.22 -4.39
N LYS A 121 35.83 3.09 -3.65
CA LYS A 121 34.57 2.72 -2.99
C LYS A 121 33.61 2.14 -4.02
N GLY A 122 32.93 1.04 -3.70
CA GLY A 122 31.95 0.38 -4.57
C GLY A 122 30.80 1.31 -5.01
N PRO A 123 29.87 0.82 -5.86
CA PRO A 123 28.75 1.64 -6.34
C PRO A 123 28.01 2.31 -5.17
N ASP A 124 27.69 3.59 -5.34
CA ASP A 124 27.03 4.40 -4.30
C ASP A 124 25.75 3.68 -3.84
N GLY A 125 25.69 3.28 -2.57
CA GLY A 125 24.52 2.57 -2.03
C GLY A 125 23.20 3.34 -2.21
N ALA A 126 23.28 4.68 -2.26
CA ALA A 126 22.16 5.55 -2.57
C ALA A 126 21.64 5.40 -4.02
N SER A 127 22.53 5.18 -5.00
CA SER A 127 22.14 4.95 -6.40
C SER A 127 21.44 3.60 -6.56
N LEU A 128 21.94 2.56 -5.90
CA LEU A 128 21.32 1.23 -5.87
C LEU A 128 19.92 1.28 -5.26
N GLU A 129 19.76 1.93 -4.11
CA GLU A 129 18.45 2.09 -3.46
C GLU A 129 17.47 2.90 -4.33
N SER A 130 17.96 3.93 -5.02
CA SER A 130 17.14 4.74 -5.93
C SER A 130 16.66 3.93 -7.15
N LEU A 131 17.51 3.06 -7.68
CA LEU A 131 17.20 2.19 -8.82
C LEU A 131 16.15 1.14 -8.43
N ASP A 132 16.33 0.47 -7.29
CA ASP A 132 15.36 -0.50 -6.78
C ASP A 132 13.98 0.14 -6.56
N ARG A 133 13.95 1.37 -6.04
CA ARG A 133 12.70 2.12 -5.88
C ARG A 133 12.04 2.46 -7.22
N LEU A 134 12.82 2.79 -8.25
CA LEU A 134 12.30 3.05 -9.60
C LEU A 134 11.78 1.77 -10.26
N LEU A 135 12.51 0.66 -10.16
CA LEU A 135 12.08 -0.66 -10.65
C LEU A 135 10.77 -1.09 -9.98
N TRP A 136 10.64 -0.87 -8.66
CA TRP A 136 9.40 -1.13 -7.94
C TRP A 136 8.24 -0.25 -8.42
N GLY A 137 8.50 1.05 -8.61
CA GLY A 137 7.51 1.99 -9.16
C GLY A 137 7.02 1.56 -10.55
N TYR A 138 7.95 1.18 -11.42
CA TYR A 138 7.70 0.68 -12.76
C TYR A 138 6.86 -0.60 -12.76
N LEU A 139 7.20 -1.60 -11.93
CA LEU A 139 6.41 -2.82 -11.79
C LEU A 139 4.95 -2.55 -11.40
N ARG A 140 4.74 -1.67 -10.41
CA ARG A 140 3.39 -1.29 -9.96
C ARG A 140 2.62 -0.56 -11.07
N MET A 141 3.31 0.23 -11.88
CA MET A 141 2.70 0.99 -12.96
C MET A 141 2.28 0.09 -14.13
N ILE A 142 3.12 -0.86 -14.52
CA ILE A 142 2.76 -1.89 -15.52
C ILE A 142 1.58 -2.72 -15.04
N TRP A 143 1.58 -3.13 -13.78
CA TRP A 143 0.45 -3.88 -13.21
C TRP A 143 -0.86 -3.08 -13.24
N GLY A 144 -0.78 -1.78 -12.91
CA GLY A 144 -1.92 -0.87 -13.04
C GLY A 144 -2.41 -0.77 -14.48
N ALA A 145 -1.51 -0.61 -15.45
CA ALA A 145 -1.84 -0.58 -16.88
C ALA A 145 -2.50 -1.90 -17.34
N ALA A 146 -1.95 -3.04 -16.93
CA ALA A 146 -2.50 -4.36 -17.25
C ALA A 146 -3.94 -4.51 -16.72
N THR A 147 -4.18 -4.12 -15.47
CA THR A 147 -5.51 -4.17 -14.86
C THR A 147 -6.52 -3.26 -15.59
N LEU A 148 -6.09 -2.06 -15.98
CA LEU A 148 -6.93 -1.14 -16.76
C LEU A 148 -7.23 -1.69 -18.16
N SER A 149 -6.24 -2.31 -18.80
CA SER A 149 -6.41 -2.94 -20.12
C SER A 149 -7.36 -4.13 -20.07
N GLU A 150 -7.29 -4.96 -19.02
CA GLU A 150 -8.20 -6.08 -18.78
C GLU A 150 -9.63 -5.59 -18.54
N PHE A 151 -9.81 -4.55 -17.72
CA PHE A 151 -11.11 -3.92 -17.51
C PHE A 151 -11.72 -3.40 -18.82
N LEU A 152 -10.92 -2.74 -19.66
CA LEU A 152 -11.36 -2.27 -20.97
C LEU A 152 -11.66 -3.42 -21.93
N GLY A 153 -10.89 -4.51 -21.89
CA GLY A 153 -11.11 -5.71 -22.71
C GLY A 153 -12.41 -6.44 -22.36
N HIS A 154 -12.83 -6.41 -21.09
CA HIS A 154 -14.11 -6.98 -20.65
C HIS A 154 -15.30 -6.02 -20.83
N THR A 155 -15.07 -4.78 -21.24
CA THR A 155 -16.13 -3.78 -21.39
C THR A 155 -16.46 -3.55 -22.86
N ASP A 156 -17.65 -3.97 -23.29
CA ASP A 156 -18.13 -3.73 -24.65
C ASP A 156 -18.71 -2.31 -24.81
N ASP A 157 -17.87 -1.39 -25.28
CA ASP A 157 -18.26 -0.01 -25.62
C ASP A 157 -19.34 0.04 -26.72
N GLY A 158 -19.33 -0.94 -27.64
CA GLY A 158 -20.24 -1.00 -28.78
C GLY A 158 -21.68 -1.20 -28.36
N SER A 159 -21.96 -2.19 -27.50
CA SER A 159 -23.31 -2.41 -26.98
C SER A 159 -23.82 -1.25 -26.13
N ILE A 160 -22.95 -0.58 -25.37
CA ILE A 160 -23.35 0.60 -24.58
C ILE A 160 -23.78 1.74 -25.50
N ARG A 161 -23.04 2.01 -26.59
CA ARG A 161 -23.41 3.03 -27.59
C ARG A 161 -24.72 2.69 -28.30
N ALA A 162 -24.90 1.44 -28.71
CA ALA A 162 -26.14 0.98 -29.33
C ALA A 162 -27.34 1.15 -28.38
N ARG A 163 -27.18 0.78 -27.10
CA ARG A 163 -28.18 0.95 -26.05
C ARG A 163 -28.56 2.42 -25.85
N ILE A 164 -27.57 3.33 -25.86
CA ILE A 164 -27.79 4.77 -25.77
C ILE A 164 -28.65 5.26 -26.94
N ALA A 165 -28.30 4.87 -28.17
CA ALA A 165 -29.07 5.24 -29.36
C ALA A 165 -30.52 4.72 -29.31
N ASP A 166 -30.73 3.50 -28.84
CA ASP A 166 -32.06 2.92 -28.66
C ASP A 166 -32.88 3.67 -27.59
N LEU A 167 -32.26 4.04 -26.47
CA LEU A 167 -32.92 4.80 -25.40
C LEU A 167 -33.30 6.22 -25.87
N GLU A 168 -32.41 6.88 -26.59
CA GLU A 168 -32.67 8.20 -27.18
C GLU A 168 -33.84 8.14 -28.18
N LYS A 169 -33.86 7.12 -29.05
CA LYS A 169 -34.96 6.91 -29.99
C LYS A 169 -36.30 6.69 -29.28
N LYS A 170 -36.32 5.86 -28.22
CA LYS A 170 -37.52 5.62 -27.40
C LYS A 170 -38.01 6.90 -26.71
N LEU A 171 -37.09 7.69 -26.15
CA LEU A 171 -37.43 8.96 -25.49
C LEU A 171 -37.94 10.02 -26.46
N ALA A 172 -37.43 10.04 -27.71
CA ALA A 172 -37.89 10.94 -28.75
C ALA A 172 -39.30 10.60 -29.27
N GLN A 173 -39.67 9.31 -29.24
CA GLN A 173 -41.00 8.84 -29.63
C GLN A 173 -42.06 9.01 -28.53
N MET A 174 -41.66 9.32 -27.30
CA MET A 174 -42.57 9.52 -26.17
C MET A 174 -43.09 10.97 -26.09
N PRO A 175 -44.38 11.17 -25.78
CA PRO A 175 -44.93 12.50 -25.56
C PRO A 175 -44.22 13.22 -24.39
N GLN A 176 -43.91 14.51 -24.58
CA GLN A 176 -43.19 15.33 -23.59
C GLN A 176 -44.03 15.64 -22.35
N HIS A 177 -45.35 15.67 -22.49
CA HIS A 177 -46.31 15.91 -21.42
C HIS A 177 -47.26 14.73 -21.30
N ALA A 178 -46.75 13.64 -20.72
CA ALA A 178 -47.53 12.45 -20.43
C ALA A 178 -47.89 12.43 -18.95
N GLY A 179 -49.17 12.26 -18.61
CA GLY A 179 -49.62 12.09 -17.22
C GLY A 179 -49.45 10.65 -16.73
N GLY A 180 -49.35 10.45 -15.42
CA GLY A 180 -49.39 9.12 -14.78
C GLY A 180 -48.20 8.22 -15.12
N GLU A 181 -48.48 6.97 -15.49
CA GLU A 181 -47.49 5.91 -15.74
C GLU A 181 -46.49 6.26 -16.85
N ALA A 182 -46.91 7.00 -17.88
CA ALA A 182 -46.05 7.40 -18.99
C ALA A 182 -44.96 8.40 -18.55
N SER A 183 -45.23 9.24 -17.53
CA SER A 183 -44.22 10.10 -16.91
C SER A 183 -43.17 9.29 -16.15
N GLN A 184 -43.61 8.28 -15.38
CA GLN A 184 -42.71 7.41 -14.62
C GLN A 184 -41.80 6.59 -15.54
N LEU A 185 -42.35 6.03 -16.63
CA LEU A 185 -41.58 5.29 -17.62
C LEU A 185 -40.55 6.20 -18.31
N ARG A 186 -40.94 7.43 -18.66
CA ARG A 186 -40.02 8.42 -19.23
C ARG A 186 -38.86 8.71 -18.27
N ALA A 187 -39.15 8.97 -16.99
CA ALA A 187 -38.14 9.23 -15.97
C ALA A 187 -37.16 8.05 -15.80
N ALA A 188 -37.66 6.82 -15.80
CA ALA A 188 -36.82 5.61 -15.72
C ALA A 188 -35.90 5.46 -16.94
N LEU A 189 -36.39 5.76 -18.15
CA LEU A 189 -35.59 5.74 -19.37
C LEU A 189 -34.54 6.85 -19.40
N GLU A 190 -34.87 8.06 -18.92
CA GLU A 190 -33.94 9.18 -18.79
C GLU A 190 -32.82 8.87 -17.78
N ASP A 191 -33.16 8.25 -16.65
CA ASP A 191 -32.17 7.80 -15.66
C ASP A 191 -31.24 6.73 -16.25
N HIS A 192 -31.79 5.73 -16.92
CA HIS A 192 -31.00 4.68 -17.57
C HIS A 192 -30.10 5.23 -18.68
N LEU A 193 -30.57 6.22 -19.44
CA LEU A 193 -29.77 6.93 -20.43
C LEU A 193 -28.62 7.69 -19.77
N ARG A 194 -28.89 8.40 -18.67
CA ARG A 194 -27.87 9.12 -17.88
C ARG A 194 -26.78 8.17 -17.40
N THR A 195 -27.15 7.07 -16.73
CA THR A 195 -26.18 6.06 -16.27
C THR A 195 -25.38 5.46 -17.43
N SER A 196 -26.02 5.19 -18.56
CA SER A 196 -25.32 4.64 -19.74
C SER A 196 -24.29 5.61 -20.31
N ARG A 197 -24.62 6.91 -20.38
CA ARG A 197 -23.69 7.97 -20.82
C ARG A 197 -22.53 8.17 -19.84
N GLU A 198 -22.79 8.12 -18.54
CA GLU A 198 -21.74 8.18 -17.52
C GLU A 198 -20.77 6.99 -17.64
N ARG A 199 -21.30 5.78 -17.84
CA ARG A 199 -20.48 4.59 -18.10
C ARG A 199 -19.62 4.76 -19.35
N LEU A 200 -20.19 5.25 -20.45
CA LEU A 200 -19.47 5.52 -21.69
C LEU A 200 -18.32 6.53 -21.49
N LYS A 201 -18.60 7.61 -20.75
CA LYS A 201 -17.59 8.61 -20.40
C LYS A 201 -16.47 8.00 -19.56
N ASN A 202 -16.80 7.21 -18.54
CA ASN A 202 -15.81 6.55 -17.69
C ASN A 202 -14.88 5.62 -18.50
N ILE A 203 -15.41 4.92 -19.50
CA ILE A 203 -14.61 4.09 -20.42
C ILE A 203 -13.64 4.96 -21.21
N ALA A 204 -14.11 6.08 -21.78
CA ALA A 204 -13.27 7.02 -22.52
C ALA A 204 -12.16 7.62 -21.64
N ASP A 205 -12.50 8.07 -20.43
CA ASP A 205 -11.54 8.60 -19.46
C ASP A 205 -10.50 7.54 -19.05
N THR A 206 -10.94 6.28 -18.92
CA THR A 206 -10.06 5.14 -18.60
C THR A 206 -9.09 4.83 -19.74
N LYS A 207 -9.54 4.88 -20.99
CA LYS A 207 -8.67 4.75 -22.17
C LYS A 207 -7.60 5.85 -22.19
N GLY A 208 -7.99 7.11 -22.00
CA GLY A 208 -7.03 8.22 -21.94
C GLY A 208 -6.01 8.10 -20.79
N LYS A 209 -6.44 7.60 -19.63
CA LYS A 209 -5.53 7.28 -18.51
C LYS A 209 -4.56 6.16 -18.87
N LEU A 210 -5.02 5.12 -19.55
CA LEU A 210 -4.16 4.02 -19.99
C LEU A 210 -3.07 4.53 -20.94
N ASP A 211 -3.42 5.38 -21.90
CA ASP A 211 -2.46 5.98 -22.85
C ASP A 211 -1.40 6.81 -22.12
N LEU A 212 -1.81 7.62 -21.13
CA LEU A 212 -0.89 8.40 -20.31
C LEU A 212 0.04 7.49 -19.48
N VAL A 213 -0.51 6.45 -18.86
CA VAL A 213 0.29 5.48 -18.10
C VAL A 213 1.29 4.76 -19.01
N ALA A 214 0.91 4.39 -20.23
CA ALA A 214 1.81 3.77 -21.19
C ALA A 214 2.99 4.70 -21.55
N ALA A 215 2.74 5.97 -21.84
CA ALA A 215 3.79 6.95 -22.10
C ALA A 215 4.71 7.15 -20.88
N GLU A 216 4.15 7.15 -19.67
CA GLU A 216 4.92 7.28 -18.44
C GLU A 216 5.78 6.04 -18.16
N ILE A 217 5.32 4.84 -18.55
CA ILE A 217 6.09 3.59 -18.46
C ILE A 217 7.34 3.70 -19.34
N GLU A 218 7.21 4.14 -20.59
CA GLU A 218 8.34 4.35 -21.51
C GLU A 218 9.32 5.42 -21.00
N ARG A 219 8.79 6.50 -20.42
CA ARG A 219 9.60 7.55 -19.79
C ARG A 219 10.41 7.01 -18.61
N LEU A 220 9.80 6.18 -17.76
CA LEU A 220 10.49 5.54 -16.64
C LEU A 220 11.55 4.56 -17.11
N GLU A 221 11.29 3.75 -18.13
CA GLU A 221 12.29 2.85 -18.72
C GLU A 221 13.52 3.61 -19.19
N SER A 222 13.31 4.70 -19.94
CA SER A 222 14.39 5.55 -20.43
C SER A 222 15.19 6.17 -19.28
N LYS A 223 14.52 6.62 -18.22
CA LYS A 223 15.17 7.17 -17.03
C LYS A 223 15.96 6.12 -16.25
N ILE A 224 15.43 4.90 -16.13
CA ILE A 224 16.10 3.78 -15.47
C ILE A 224 17.38 3.42 -16.24
N ALA A 225 17.29 3.29 -17.57
CA ALA A 225 18.45 3.04 -18.42
C ALA A 225 19.52 4.14 -18.28
N ALA A 226 19.11 5.41 -18.38
CA ALA A 226 20.02 6.55 -18.23
C ALA A 226 20.71 6.62 -16.85
N LEU A 227 20.01 6.24 -15.77
CA LEU A 227 20.61 6.17 -14.43
C LEU A 227 21.61 5.01 -14.31
N ALA A 228 21.28 3.85 -14.88
CA ALA A 228 22.18 2.71 -14.90
C ALA A 228 23.45 3.01 -15.72
N GLU A 229 23.31 3.59 -16.91
CA GLU A 229 24.44 4.04 -17.74
C GLU A 229 25.24 5.16 -17.06
N GLY A 230 24.57 6.14 -16.47
CA GLY A 230 25.20 7.22 -15.73
C GLY A 230 26.05 6.71 -14.54
N SER A 231 25.65 5.61 -13.90
CA SER A 231 26.44 4.98 -12.84
C SER A 231 27.76 4.36 -13.33
N VAL A 232 27.80 3.94 -14.60
CA VAL A 232 29.02 3.45 -15.27
C VAL A 232 29.87 4.63 -15.77
N ALA A 233 29.23 5.70 -16.29
CA ALA A 233 29.90 6.82 -16.92
C ALA A 233 30.47 7.87 -15.94
N LYS A 234 30.00 7.89 -14.69
CA LYS A 234 30.50 8.77 -13.62
C LYS A 234 31.86 8.26 -13.12
N ARG A 235 32.84 8.45 -13.99
CA ARG A 235 34.28 8.27 -13.82
C ARG A 235 34.91 9.47 -13.13
#